data_AF-A0A9J6CWQ4-F1
#
_entry.id   AF-A0A9J6CWQ4-F1
#
_cell.length_a   1.000
_cell.length_b   1.000
_cell.length_c   1.000
_cell.angle_alpha   90.00
_cell.angle_beta   90.00
_cell.angle_gamma   90.00
#
_symmetry.space_group_name_H-M   'P 1'
#
loop_
_entity.id
_entity.type
_entity.pdbx_description
1 polymer ?
#
loop_
_entity_poly.entity_id
_entity_poly.type
_entity_poly.pdbx_seq_one_letter_code
_entity_poly.pdbx_strand_id
1 'polypeptide(L)'
;MDTSSRESRNQRWTSDKETRLITLYERHQLLWDSRHPHYRDRDRRERAMSNIAQGLQDEFDEDALHANAAVATGLRNELDASVS
;
A
#
# COMPACT_ATOMS: atom_id res chain seq x y z
N MET A 1 19.90 -19.71 -15.25
CA MET A 1 19.34 -19.61 -13.89
C MET A 1 19.22 -18.13 -13.60
N ASP A 2 18.02 -17.59 -13.79
CA ASP A 2 17.73 -16.17 -13.62
C ASP A 2 17.50 -15.88 -12.13
N THR A 3 18.34 -15.03 -11.54
CA THR A 3 18.26 -14.63 -10.13
C THR A 3 17.56 -13.27 -9.96
N SER A 4 16.78 -12.81 -10.94
CA SER A 4 16.25 -11.44 -10.96
C SER A 4 14.89 -11.27 -10.28
N SER A 5 14.36 -12.30 -9.58
CA SER A 5 12.97 -12.30 -9.09
C SER A 5 12.82 -12.37 -7.56
N ARG A 6 13.86 -12.02 -6.80
CA ARG A 6 13.80 -12.00 -5.31
C ARG A 6 13.87 -10.62 -4.67
N GLU A 7 14.09 -9.56 -5.44
CA GLU A 7 14.39 -8.22 -4.89
C GLU A 7 13.17 -7.29 -4.74
N SER A 8 11.93 -7.78 -4.84
CA SER A 8 10.74 -6.89 -4.83
C SER A 8 10.06 -6.69 -3.47
N ARG A 9 10.62 -7.06 -2.31
CA ARG A 9 9.84 -6.99 -1.05
C ARG A 9 10.51 -6.39 0.17
N ASN A 10 11.53 -5.55 -0.01
CA ASN A 10 11.98 -4.71 1.09
C ASN A 10 11.13 -3.42 1.18
N GLN A 11 9.81 -3.57 1.33
CA GLN A 11 8.94 -2.46 1.72
C GLN A 11 9.34 -2.05 3.14
N ARG A 12 10.19 -1.03 3.23
CA ARG A 12 10.68 -0.52 4.50
C ARG A 12 9.53 0.18 5.21
N TRP A 13 9.21 -0.27 6.42
CA TRP A 13 8.34 0.49 7.31
C TRP A 13 9.02 1.81 7.65
N THR A 14 8.29 2.91 7.48
CA THR A 14 8.70 4.25 7.91
C THR A 14 7.97 4.58 9.21
N SER A 15 8.54 5.48 10.02
CA SER A 15 7.93 5.92 11.27
C SER A 15 6.51 6.46 11.05
N ASP A 16 6.25 7.11 9.91
CA ASP A 16 4.92 7.60 9.53
C ASP A 16 3.94 6.46 9.26
N LYS A 17 4.36 5.41 8.53
CA LYS A 17 3.56 4.20 8.29
C LYS A 17 3.24 3.47 9.60
N GLU A 18 4.22 3.36 10.50
CA GLU A 18 4.04 2.74 11.81
C GLU A 18 3.07 3.55 12.68
N THR A 19 3.25 4.87 12.77
CA THR A 19 2.37 5.76 13.54
C THR A 19 0.94 5.70 13.03
N ARG A 20 0.78 5.65 11.70
CA ARG A 20 -0.54 5.54 11.08
C ARG A 20 -1.20 4.20 11.36
N LEU A 21 -0.45 3.11 11.27
CA LEU A 21 -0.93 1.78 11.65
C LEU A 21 -1.43 1.77 13.10
N ILE A 22 -0.64 2.30 14.04
CA ILE A 22 -1.01 2.37 15.46
C ILE A 22 -2.32 3.16 15.63
N THR A 23 -2.41 4.34 15.01
CA THR A 23 -3.60 5.20 15.09
C THR A 23 -4.86 4.49 14.56
N LEU A 24 -4.76 3.79 13.44
CA LEU A 24 -5.88 3.03 12.87
C LEU A 24 -6.24 1.84 13.76
N TYR A 25 -5.24 1.12 14.27
CA TYR A 25 -5.43 -0.05 15.11
C TYR A 25 -6.11 0.28 16.45
N GLU A 26 -5.70 1.37 17.12
CA GLU A 26 -6.29 1.80 18.40
C GLU A 26 -7.79 2.09 18.30
N ARG A 27 -8.26 2.59 17.16
CA ARG A 27 -9.68 2.92 16.91
C ARG A 27 -10.58 1.68 16.87
N HIS A 28 -10.02 0.50 16.63
CA HIS A 28 -10.75 -0.76 16.56
C HIS A 28 -10.60 -1.57 17.85
N GLN A 29 -11.32 -1.16 18.91
CA GLN A 29 -11.30 -1.84 20.23
C GLN A 29 -11.58 -3.34 20.15
N LEU A 30 -12.35 -3.78 19.15
CA LEU A 30 -12.61 -5.21 18.88
C LEU A 30 -11.36 -6.03 18.55
N LEU A 31 -10.22 -5.40 18.25
CA LEU A 31 -8.96 -6.10 17.93
C LEU A 31 -8.10 -6.38 19.16
N TRP A 32 -8.17 -5.53 20.20
CA TRP A 32 -7.27 -5.59 21.36
C TRP A 32 -7.99 -5.62 22.72
N ASP A 33 -9.22 -5.10 22.85
CA ASP A 33 -9.98 -5.21 24.08
C ASP A 33 -10.71 -6.56 24.15
N SER A 34 -10.16 -7.47 24.94
CA SER A 34 -10.74 -8.79 25.21
C SER A 34 -12.17 -8.77 25.79
N ARG A 35 -12.59 -7.65 26.36
CA ARG A 35 -13.93 -7.46 26.95
C ARG A 35 -14.93 -6.92 25.92
N HIS A 36 -14.48 -6.49 24.75
CA HIS A 36 -15.36 -5.98 23.72
C HIS A 36 -16.28 -7.12 23.23
N PRO A 37 -17.60 -6.91 23.10
CA PRO A 37 -18.56 -7.97 22.75
C PRO A 37 -18.25 -8.66 21.42
N HIS A 38 -17.57 -7.95 20.52
CA HIS A 38 -17.16 -8.46 19.21
C HIS A 38 -15.69 -8.91 19.14
N TYR A 39 -14.98 -9.04 20.26
CA TYR A 39 -13.57 -9.45 20.28
C TYR A 39 -13.35 -10.88 19.73
N ARG A 40 -14.35 -11.76 19.86
CA ARG A 40 -14.28 -13.14 19.31
C ARG A 40 -14.99 -13.28 17.96
N ASP A 41 -15.55 -12.20 17.42
CA ASP A 41 -16.26 -12.20 16.15
C ASP A 41 -15.22 -12.13 15.01
N ARG A 42 -14.97 -13.27 14.38
CA ARG A 42 -13.94 -13.43 13.35
C ARG A 42 -14.18 -12.50 12.16
N ASP A 43 -15.40 -12.49 11.62
CA ASP A 43 -15.78 -11.66 10.48
C ASP A 43 -15.55 -10.17 10.76
N ARG A 44 -15.90 -9.70 11.96
CA ARG A 44 -15.69 -8.29 12.32
C ARG A 44 -14.21 -7.95 12.45
N ARG A 45 -13.39 -8.86 12.96
CA ARG A 45 -11.94 -8.67 13.05
C ARG A 45 -11.29 -8.65 11.68
N GLU A 46 -11.67 -9.55 10.79
CA GLU A 46 -11.19 -9.58 9.41
C GLU A 46 -11.56 -8.28 8.67
N ARG A 47 -12.80 -7.80 8.82
CA ARG A 47 -13.22 -6.50 8.27
C ARG A 47 -12.42 -5.33 8.84
N ALA A 48 -12.19 -5.30 10.15
CA ALA A 48 -11.40 -4.24 10.77
C ALA A 48 -9.95 -4.26 10.26
N MET A 49 -9.32 -5.43 10.16
CA MET A 49 -7.98 -5.56 9.58
C MET A 49 -7.92 -5.14 8.12
N SER A 50 -8.94 -5.49 7.31
CA SER A 50 -9.04 -5.05 5.92
C SER A 50 -9.17 -3.54 5.81
N ASN A 51 -9.95 -2.90 6.69
CA ASN A 51 -10.09 -1.45 6.71
C ASN A 51 -8.78 -0.75 7.08
N ILE A 52 -8.02 -1.30 8.04
CA ILE A 52 -6.69 -0.79 8.40
C ILE A 52 -5.73 -0.91 7.21
N ALA A 53 -5.71 -2.07 6.54
CA ALA A 53 -4.85 -2.31 5.39
C ALA A 53 -5.20 -1.36 4.23
N GLN A 54 -6.49 -1.18 3.94
CA GLN A 54 -6.94 -0.25 2.91
C GLN A 54 -6.58 1.20 3.26
N GLY A 55 -6.80 1.63 4.51
CA GLY A 55 -6.42 2.98 4.94
C GLY A 55 -4.92 3.25 4.86
N LEU A 56 -4.07 2.23 5.08
CA LEU A 56 -2.63 2.35 4.84
C LEU A 56 -2.27 2.35 3.36
N GLN A 57 -3.01 1.60 2.53
CA GLN A 57 -2.76 1.57 1.10
C GLN A 57 -3.12 2.92 0.45
N ASP A 58 -4.32 3.45 0.73
CA ASP A 58 -4.78 4.73 0.18
C ASP A 58 -3.85 5.91 0.54
N GLU A 59 -3.20 5.86 1.70
CA GLU A 59 -2.35 6.95 2.20
C GLU A 59 -0.89 6.86 1.73
N PHE A 60 -0.42 5.66 1.34
CA PHE A 60 0.98 5.42 1.02
C PHE A 60 1.25 4.78 -0.35
N ASP A 61 0.22 4.51 -1.17
CA ASP A 61 0.38 4.02 -2.56
C ASP A 61 0.88 5.10 -3.54
N GLU A 62 0.89 6.38 -3.13
CA GLU A 62 1.41 7.51 -3.93
C GLU A 62 2.93 7.42 -4.23
N ASP A 63 3.67 6.59 -3.48
CA ASP A 63 5.09 6.30 -3.72
C ASP A 63 5.32 5.41 -4.96
N ALA A 64 4.33 4.58 -5.35
CA ALA A 64 4.47 3.68 -6.50
C ALA A 64 4.14 4.36 -7.85
N LEU A 65 3.36 5.44 -7.84
CA LEU A 65 2.97 6.16 -9.05
C LEU A 65 4.11 7.03 -9.62
N HIS A 66 4.96 7.61 -8.76
CA HIS A 66 6.12 8.42 -9.18
C HIS A 66 7.22 7.62 -9.91
N ALA A 67 7.30 6.31 -9.70
CA ALA A 67 8.27 5.45 -10.38
C ALA A 67 7.93 5.20 -11.86
N ASN A 68 6.67 5.37 -12.27
CA ASN A 68 6.21 5.05 -13.64
C ASN A 68 6.04 6.29 -14.54
N ALA A 69 5.95 7.51 -13.97
CA ALA A 69 5.79 8.73 -14.75
C ALA A 69 7.04 9.11 -15.58
N ALA A 70 8.24 8.68 -15.17
CA ALA A 70 9.47 8.93 -15.91
C ALA A 70 9.57 8.10 -17.22
N VAL A 71 8.91 6.95 -17.30
CA VAL A 71 8.99 6.05 -18.48
C VAL A 71 8.07 6.53 -19.61
N ALA A 72 6.94 7.17 -19.28
CA ALA A 72 5.93 7.58 -20.26
C ALA A 72 6.33 8.81 -21.11
N THR A 73 7.32 9.60 -20.68
CA THR A 73 7.67 10.86 -21.36
C THR A 73 8.68 10.68 -22.49
N GLY A 74 9.26 9.47 -22.65
CA GLY A 74 10.26 9.17 -23.68
C GLY A 74 9.74 8.71 -25.05
N LEU A 75 8.42 8.55 -25.23
CA LEU A 75 7.82 7.90 -26.40
C LEU A 75 7.00 8.86 -27.30
N ARG A 76 7.43 10.12 -27.43
CA ARG A 76 6.76 11.09 -28.32
C ARG A 76 7.70 11.88 -29.23
N ASN A 77 8.72 11.23 -29.80
CA ASN A 77 9.53 11.87 -30.83
C ASN A 77 10.03 10.90 -31.91
N GLU A 78 9.14 10.24 -32.66
CA GLU A 78 9.52 9.52 -33.91
C GLU A 78 8.39 9.44 -34.96
N LEU A 79 7.55 10.46 -35.11
CA LEU A 79 6.53 10.47 -36.19
C LEU A 79 6.44 11.76 -37.03
N ASP A 80 7.45 12.64 -36.98
CA ASP A 80 7.60 13.76 -37.92
C ASP A 80 8.92 13.67 -38.71
N ALA A 81 9.20 12.49 -39.28
CA ALA A 81 10.34 12.31 -40.19
C ALA A 81 10.00 11.41 -41.40
N SER A 82 8.76 11.49 -41.89
CA SER A 82 8.38 10.96 -43.21
C SER A 82 7.25 11.78 -43.82
N VAL A 83 7.50 13.07 -44.00
CA VAL A 83 6.97 13.83 -45.13
C VAL A 83 8.14 14.64 -45.68
N SER A 84 8.88 14.05 -46.61
CA SER A 84 9.58 14.72 -47.72
C SER A 84 10.03 13.68 -48.73
#